data_AF-A0A6P2C9B1-F1
#
_entry.id   AF-A0A6P2C9B1-F1
#
_cell.length_a   1.000
_cell.length_b   1.000
_cell.length_c   1.000
_cell.angle_alpha   90.00
_cell.angle_beta   90.00
_cell.angle_gamma   90.00
#
_symmetry.space_group_name_H-M   'P 1'
#
loop_
_entity.id
_entity.type
_entity.pdbx_description
1 polymer ?
#
loop_
_entity_poly.entity_id
_entity_poly.type
_entity_poly.pdbx_seq_one_letter_code
_entity_poly.pdbx_strand_id
1 'polypeptide(L)'
;MTTGYLIMAAAMGLGALTGLGSSTGYVVAWVALAGLGLGLVMPTAMSVALDALSAERSGAGSALLTAMRQVGSTVGVAVLGTVISTSYASGVAGAAAGLPGQAAAAVKSSVGAGVGVANKLGSTELLDTVRTAFVHGMDLMLWTCGGIALGCAILAVLVLGRRVAAEEATRNDAAETGGEASSIPVV
;
A
#
# COMPACT_ATOMS: atom_id res chain seq x y z
N MET A 1 1.32 11.75 -10.62
CA MET A 1 1.65 11.08 -9.34
C MET A 1 0.51 11.14 -8.31
N THR A 2 0.03 12.34 -7.94
CA THR A 2 -1.06 12.53 -6.97
C THR A 2 -2.37 11.85 -7.37
N THR A 3 -2.81 11.99 -8.62
CA THR A 3 -4.01 11.31 -9.15
C THR A 3 -3.91 9.78 -9.04
N GLY A 4 -2.72 9.21 -9.25
CA GLY A 4 -2.50 7.76 -9.14
C GLY A 4 -2.57 7.26 -7.69
N TYR A 5 -2.02 8.02 -6.73
CA TYR A 5 -2.15 7.70 -5.30
C TYR A 5 -3.59 7.82 -4.80
N LEU A 6 -4.36 8.79 -5.29
CA LEU A 6 -5.79 8.92 -4.95
C LEU A 6 -6.61 7.75 -5.48
N ILE A 7 -6.36 7.32 -6.73
CA ILE A 7 -6.99 6.13 -7.31
C ILE A 7 -6.65 4.88 -6.48
N MET A 8 -5.39 4.74 -6.06
CA MET A 8 -4.97 3.61 -5.25
C MET A 8 -5.63 3.62 -3.85
N ALA A 9 -5.70 4.77 -3.19
CA ALA A 9 -6.37 4.91 -1.89
C ALA A 9 -7.87 4.58 -1.98
N ALA A 10 -8.55 5.06 -3.03
CA ALA A 10 -9.95 4.73 -3.28
C ALA A 10 -10.15 3.23 -3.54
N ALA A 11 -9.27 2.60 -4.32
CA ALA A 11 -9.33 1.16 -4.58
C ALA A 11 -9.12 0.32 -3.31
N MET A 12 -8.18 0.70 -2.44
CA MET A 12 -7.96 0.04 -1.15
C MET A 12 -9.16 0.23 -0.21
N GLY A 13 -9.76 1.42 -0.18
CA GLY A 13 -10.97 1.70 0.60
C GLY A 13 -12.18 0.87 0.13
N LEU A 14 -12.36 0.74 -1.19
CA LEU A 14 -13.39 -0.14 -1.76
C LEU A 14 -13.12 -1.61 -1.44
N GLY A 15 -11.86 -2.04 -1.53
CA GLY A 15 -11.47 -3.39 -1.15
C GLY A 15 -11.75 -3.68 0.34
N ALA A 16 -11.50 -2.73 1.24
CA ALA A 16 -11.74 -2.88 2.69
C ALA A 16 -13.23 -2.99 3.07
N LEU A 17 -14.14 -2.72 2.12
CA LEU A 17 -15.58 -2.93 2.26
C LEU A 17 -16.03 -4.29 1.70
N THR A 18 -15.11 -5.15 1.25
CA THR A 18 -15.42 -6.48 0.72
C THR A 18 -15.74 -7.44 1.86
N GLY A 19 -16.92 -8.06 1.84
CA GLY A 19 -17.33 -9.05 2.83
C GLY A 19 -17.55 -10.45 2.23
N LEU A 20 -17.93 -11.41 3.08
CA LEU A 20 -18.21 -12.81 2.69
C LEU A 20 -19.32 -12.97 1.64
N GLY A 21 -20.18 -11.96 1.45
CA GLY A 21 -21.24 -11.92 0.44
C GLY A 21 -20.93 -11.09 -0.80
N SER A 22 -19.72 -10.54 -0.92
CA SER A 22 -19.36 -9.69 -2.05
C SER A 22 -19.25 -10.49 -3.35
N SER A 23 -19.79 -9.93 -4.43
CA SER A 23 -19.74 -10.57 -5.74
C SER A 23 -18.31 -10.59 -6.30
N THR A 24 -17.97 -11.61 -7.07
CA THR A 24 -16.67 -11.71 -7.77
C THR A 24 -16.42 -10.47 -8.64
N GLY A 25 -17.47 -9.89 -9.22
CA GLY A 25 -17.37 -8.66 -10.02
C GLY A 25 -16.92 -7.44 -9.22
N TYR A 26 -17.35 -7.31 -7.96
CA TYR A 26 -16.89 -6.24 -7.07
C TYR A 26 -15.39 -6.36 -6.78
N VAL A 27 -14.93 -7.60 -6.52
CA VAL A 27 -13.50 -7.87 -6.27
C VAL A 27 -12.66 -7.53 -7.49
N VAL A 28 -13.08 -7.98 -8.68
CA VAL A 28 -12.39 -7.68 -9.93
C VAL A 28 -12.31 -6.17 -10.19
N ALA A 29 -13.39 -5.43 -9.90
CA ALA A 29 -13.44 -3.99 -10.13
C ALA A 29 -12.41 -3.22 -9.27
N TRP A 30 -12.35 -3.47 -7.96
CA TRP A 30 -11.41 -2.76 -7.10
C TRP A 30 -9.96 -3.20 -7.34
N VAL A 31 -9.71 -4.48 -7.67
CA VAL A 31 -8.37 -4.96 -8.05
C VAL A 31 -7.90 -4.31 -9.35
N ALA A 32 -8.78 -4.16 -10.34
CA ALA A 32 -8.46 -3.47 -11.58
C ALA A 32 -8.13 -1.99 -11.33
N LEU A 33 -8.91 -1.31 -10.49
CA LEU A 33 -8.63 0.07 -10.07
C LEU A 33 -7.29 0.20 -9.35
N ALA A 34 -6.96 -0.73 -8.44
CA ALA A 34 -5.66 -0.76 -7.76
C ALA A 34 -4.51 -0.92 -8.77
N GLY A 35 -4.67 -1.81 -9.76
CA GLY A 35 -3.69 -2.00 -10.83
C GLY A 35 -3.49 -0.74 -11.68
N LEU A 36 -4.57 -0.05 -12.03
CA LEU A 36 -4.50 1.23 -12.77
C LEU A 36 -3.78 2.31 -11.96
N GLY A 37 -4.11 2.45 -10.67
CA GLY A 37 -3.41 3.38 -9.77
C GLY A 37 -1.91 3.11 -9.71
N LEU A 38 -1.53 1.84 -9.53
CA LEU A 38 -0.12 1.42 -9.47
C LEU A 38 0.61 1.69 -10.79
N GLY A 39 -0.03 1.40 -11.94
CA GLY A 39 0.52 1.62 -13.27
C GLY A 39 0.78 3.09 -13.59
N LEU A 40 0.01 4.02 -13.00
CA LEU A 40 0.23 5.46 -13.15
C LEU A 40 1.30 6.00 -12.19
N VAL A 41 1.37 5.47 -10.96
CA VAL A 41 2.33 5.92 -9.94
C VAL A 41 3.75 5.48 -10.24
N MET A 42 3.94 4.21 -10.59
CA MET A 42 5.26 3.59 -10.59
C MET A 42 6.23 4.18 -11.65
N PRO A 43 5.81 4.43 -12.91
CA PRO A 43 6.68 5.07 -13.91
C PRO A 43 6.94 6.54 -13.58
N THR A 44 5.90 7.28 -13.15
CA THR A 44 6.02 8.71 -12.85
C THR A 44 6.94 8.98 -11.65
N ALA A 45 6.87 8.13 -10.62
CA ALA A 45 7.78 8.22 -9.48
C ALA A 45 9.24 7.91 -9.85
N MET A 46 9.48 6.91 -10.72
CA MET A 46 10.84 6.62 -11.19
C MET A 46 11.41 7.77 -12.02
N SER A 47 10.63 8.35 -12.93
CA SER A 47 11.07 9.50 -13.73
C SER A 47 11.47 10.66 -12.84
N VAL A 48 10.64 11.06 -11.87
CA VAL A 48 10.95 12.16 -10.94
C VAL A 48 12.19 11.87 -10.09
N ALA A 49 12.39 10.63 -9.65
CA ALA A 49 13.55 10.26 -8.86
C ALA A 49 14.86 10.34 -9.67
N LEU A 50 14.83 9.94 -10.94
CA LEU A 50 15.99 9.95 -11.82
C LEU A 50 16.30 11.34 -12.39
N ASP A 51 15.29 12.17 -12.63
CA ASP A 51 15.43 13.54 -13.13
C ASP A 51 16.19 14.46 -12.16
N ALA A 52 16.17 14.11 -10.86
CA ALA A 52 16.88 14.82 -9.82
C ALA A 52 18.40 14.51 -9.76
N LEU A 53 18.92 13.62 -10.62
CA LEU A 53 20.33 13.21 -10.63
C LEU A 53 21.07 13.70 -11.88
N SER A 54 22.32 14.17 -11.70
CA SER A 54 23.23 14.43 -12.82
C SER A 54 23.64 13.12 -13.51
N ALA A 55 23.94 13.19 -14.82
CA ALA A 55 24.24 12.02 -15.65
C ALA A 55 25.35 11.12 -15.06
N GLU A 56 26.38 11.69 -14.44
CA GLU A 56 27.49 10.95 -13.80
C GLU A 56 27.07 10.14 -12.57
N ARG A 57 25.98 10.51 -11.88
CA ARG A 57 25.51 9.84 -10.64
C ARG A 57 24.29 8.95 -10.86
N SER A 58 23.70 8.99 -12.05
CA SER A 58 22.50 8.24 -12.43
C SER A 58 22.63 6.73 -12.20
N GLY A 59 23.80 6.15 -12.47
CA GLY A 59 24.08 4.73 -12.26
C GLY A 59 24.04 4.30 -10.79
N ALA A 60 24.73 5.05 -9.91
CA ALA A 60 24.71 4.79 -8.47
C ALA A 60 23.33 5.06 -7.84
N GLY A 61 22.62 6.10 -8.30
CA GLY A 61 21.26 6.41 -7.85
C GLY A 61 20.23 5.36 -8.24
N SER A 62 20.30 4.84 -9.46
CA SER A 62 19.43 3.75 -9.93
C SER A 62 19.66 2.45 -9.16
N ALA A 63 20.91 2.11 -8.86
CA ALA A 63 21.26 0.95 -8.04
C ALA A 63 20.68 1.07 -6.62
N LEU A 64 20.81 2.23 -5.98
CA LEU A 64 20.23 2.50 -4.68
C LEU A 64 18.70 2.43 -4.71
N LEU A 65 18.05 3.01 -5.73
CA LEU A 65 16.60 2.97 -5.89
C LEU A 65 16.09 1.53 -6.02
N THR A 66 16.81 0.69 -6.75
CA THR A 66 16.49 -0.74 -6.90
C THR A 66 16.66 -1.48 -5.58
N ALA A 67 17.76 -1.23 -4.85
CA ALA A 67 18.00 -1.84 -3.54
C ALA A 67 16.90 -1.44 -2.53
N MET A 68 16.53 -0.16 -2.47
CA MET A 68 15.45 0.33 -1.62
C MET A 68 14.10 -0.28 -1.99
N ARG A 69 13.82 -0.46 -3.30
CA ARG A 69 12.60 -1.13 -3.74
C ARG A 69 12.56 -2.58 -3.29
N GLN A 70 13.68 -3.29 -3.36
CA GLN A 70 13.77 -4.67 -2.93
C GLN A 70 13.58 -4.80 -1.41
N VAL A 71 14.23 -3.93 -0.63
CA VAL A 71 14.03 -3.85 0.83
C VAL A 71 12.57 -3.52 1.17
N GLY A 72 11.97 -2.54 0.50
CA GLY A 72 10.57 -2.18 0.71
C GLY A 72 9.61 -3.33 0.39
N SER A 73 9.92 -4.12 -0.65
CA SER A 73 9.13 -5.29 -1.03
C SER A 73 9.16 -6.37 0.05
N THR A 74 10.34 -6.73 0.56
CA THR A 74 10.47 -7.72 1.64
C THR A 74 9.83 -7.25 2.94
N VAL A 75 10.08 -6.00 3.34
CA VAL A 75 9.47 -5.43 4.56
C VAL A 75 7.96 -5.38 4.44
N GLY A 76 7.42 -4.93 3.30
CA GLY A 76 5.98 -4.89 3.05
C GLY A 76 5.33 -6.26 3.16
N VAL A 77 5.90 -7.28 2.52
CA VAL A 77 5.41 -8.66 2.59
C VAL A 77 5.43 -9.18 4.04
N ALA A 78 6.50 -8.90 4.78
CA ALA A 78 6.63 -9.35 6.17
C ALA A 78 5.58 -8.70 7.09
N VAL A 79 5.39 -7.38 6.97
CA VAL A 79 4.41 -6.64 7.78
C VAL A 79 2.99 -7.12 7.46
N LEU A 80 2.62 -7.19 6.19
CA LEU A 80 1.28 -7.61 5.77
C LEU A 80 1.00 -9.07 6.16
N GLY A 81 1.98 -9.96 5.99
CA GLY A 81 1.88 -11.35 6.45
C GLY A 81 1.70 -11.45 7.96
N THR A 82 2.41 -10.62 8.73
CA THR A 82 2.28 -10.57 10.20
C THR A 82 0.89 -10.10 10.63
N VAL A 83 0.33 -9.07 9.97
CA VAL A 83 -1.01 -8.54 10.25
C VAL A 83 -2.06 -9.64 10.04
N ILE A 84 -2.04 -10.31 8.88
CA ILE A 84 -2.98 -11.41 8.58
C ILE A 84 -2.81 -12.57 9.56
N SER A 85 -1.56 -13.01 9.78
CA SER A 85 -1.29 -14.19 10.62
C SER A 85 -1.68 -13.95 12.07
N THR A 86 -1.37 -12.76 12.62
CA THR A 86 -1.68 -12.42 14.01
C THR A 86 -3.18 -12.26 14.21
N SER A 87 -3.86 -11.52 13.32
CA SER A 87 -5.32 -11.32 13.40
C SER A 87 -6.09 -12.64 13.26
N TYR A 88 -5.70 -13.50 12.32
CA TYR A 88 -6.28 -14.83 12.17
C TYR A 88 -6.09 -15.69 13.42
N ALA A 89 -4.85 -15.80 13.93
CA ALA A 89 -4.53 -16.60 15.11
C ALA A 89 -5.30 -16.13 16.35
N SER A 90 -5.49 -14.81 16.50
CA SER A 90 -6.33 -14.21 17.54
C SER A 90 -7.82 -14.52 17.33
N GLY A 91 -8.32 -14.42 16.10
CA GLY A 91 -9.74 -14.66 15.78
C GLY A 91 -10.16 -16.12 16.00
N VAL A 92 -9.28 -17.09 15.76
CA VAL A 92 -9.57 -18.51 16.00
C VAL A 92 -9.19 -18.99 17.41
N ALA A 93 -8.59 -18.14 18.25
CA ALA A 93 -8.07 -18.55 19.56
C ALA A 93 -9.16 -19.13 20.48
N GLY A 94 -10.37 -18.55 20.46
CA GLY A 94 -11.51 -19.03 21.24
C GLY A 94 -11.99 -20.41 20.79
N ALA A 95 -12.22 -20.60 19.50
CA ALA A 95 -12.62 -21.90 18.95
C ALA A 95 -11.54 -22.97 19.13
N ALA A 96 -10.26 -22.59 19.05
CA ALA A 96 -9.15 -23.50 19.26
C ALA A 96 -9.00 -23.97 20.73
N ALA A 97 -9.54 -23.23 21.70
CA ALA A 97 -9.47 -23.62 23.12
C ALA A 97 -10.33 -24.86 23.43
N GLY A 98 -11.39 -25.11 22.66
CA GLY A 98 -12.25 -26.28 22.80
C GLY A 98 -11.75 -27.53 22.05
N LEU A 99 -10.61 -27.46 21.35
CA LEU A 99 -10.10 -28.53 20.50
C LEU A 99 -8.93 -29.30 21.15
N PRO A 100 -8.73 -30.58 20.78
CA PRO A 100 -7.52 -31.33 21.12
C PRO A 100 -6.26 -30.56 20.66
N GLY A 101 -5.18 -30.60 21.44
CA GLY A 101 -4.00 -29.75 21.22
C GLY A 101 -3.42 -29.77 19.80
N GLN A 102 -3.45 -30.92 19.12
CA GLN A 102 -3.00 -31.03 17.73
C GLN A 102 -3.95 -30.36 16.73
N ALA A 103 -5.26 -30.47 16.94
CA ALA A 103 -6.28 -29.80 16.13
C ALA A 103 -6.27 -28.29 16.39
N ALA A 104 -6.11 -27.87 17.64
CA ALA A 104 -5.97 -26.46 18.02
C ALA A 104 -4.74 -25.81 17.35
N ALA A 105 -3.59 -26.50 17.35
CA ALA A 105 -2.38 -26.04 16.68
C ALA A 105 -2.56 -25.95 15.15
N ALA A 106 -3.23 -26.94 14.55
CA ALA A 106 -3.52 -26.94 13.12
C ALA A 106 -4.47 -25.80 12.72
N VAL A 107 -5.51 -25.53 13.51
CA VAL A 107 -6.43 -24.41 13.25
C VAL A 107 -5.71 -23.07 13.31
N LYS A 108 -4.78 -22.88 14.26
CA LYS A 108 -4.01 -21.64 14.41
C LYS A 108 -2.92 -21.45 13.34
N SER A 109 -2.43 -22.53 12.72
CA SER A 109 -1.29 -22.44 11.79
C SER A 109 -1.68 -21.93 10.41
N SER A 110 -2.88 -22.23 9.93
CA SER A 110 -3.40 -21.69 8.66
C SER A 110 -4.90 -21.90 8.51
N VAL A 111 -5.52 -21.07 7.67
CA VAL A 111 -6.93 -21.26 7.24
C VAL A 111 -7.15 -22.61 6.57
N GLY A 112 -6.24 -23.03 5.70
CA GLY A 112 -6.38 -24.31 4.99
C GLY A 112 -6.43 -25.50 5.95
N ALA A 113 -5.53 -25.51 6.95
CA ALA A 113 -5.56 -26.51 8.01
C ALA A 113 -6.80 -26.38 8.90
N GLY A 114 -7.24 -25.16 9.23
CA GLY A 114 -8.46 -24.91 10.00
C GLY A 114 -9.72 -25.42 9.32
N VAL A 115 -9.88 -25.17 8.01
CA VAL A 115 -10.98 -25.72 7.20
C VAL A 115 -10.91 -27.25 7.12
N GLY A 116 -9.70 -27.80 6.98
CA GLY A 116 -9.49 -29.26 7.00
C GLY A 116 -9.91 -29.91 8.32
N VAL A 117 -9.59 -29.28 9.45
CA VAL A 117 -10.00 -29.73 10.79
C VAL A 117 -11.52 -29.61 10.94
N ALA A 118 -12.12 -28.48 10.55
CA ALA A 118 -13.56 -28.26 10.61
C ALA A 118 -14.35 -29.30 9.80
N ASN A 119 -13.90 -29.61 8.58
CA ASN A 119 -14.51 -30.65 7.75
C ASN A 119 -14.38 -32.06 8.36
N LYS A 120 -13.23 -32.40 8.95
CA LYS A 120 -13.04 -33.69 9.64
C LYS A 120 -13.94 -33.86 10.86
N LEU A 121 -14.21 -32.76 11.57
CA LEU A 121 -15.09 -32.74 12.73
C LEU A 121 -16.58 -32.58 12.35
N GLY A 122 -16.89 -32.25 11.10
CA GLY A 122 -18.25 -31.93 10.66
C GLY A 122 -18.83 -30.66 11.30
N SER A 123 -17.99 -29.78 11.85
CA SER A 123 -18.44 -28.57 12.56
C SER A 123 -18.56 -27.39 11.60
N THR A 124 -19.81 -27.02 11.28
CA THR A 124 -20.11 -25.81 10.49
C THR A 124 -19.73 -24.53 11.23
N GLU A 125 -19.85 -24.53 12.56
CA GLU A 125 -19.48 -23.39 13.43
C GLU A 125 -17.98 -23.10 13.39
N LEU A 126 -17.13 -24.14 13.49
CA LEU A 126 -15.68 -23.98 13.36
C LEU A 126 -15.29 -23.48 11.97
N LEU A 127 -15.97 -23.98 10.93
CA LEU A 127 -15.75 -23.58 9.55
C LEU A 127 -16.09 -22.09 9.35
N ASP A 128 -17.21 -21.64 9.91
CA ASP A 128 -17.63 -20.23 9.87
C ASP A 128 -16.68 -19.32 10.66
N THR A 129 -16.22 -19.78 11.83
CA THR A 129 -15.23 -19.06 12.64
C THR A 129 -13.92 -18.88 11.90
N VAL A 130 -13.39 -19.94 11.27
CA VAL A 130 -12.15 -19.89 10.49
C VAL A 130 -12.29 -18.93 9.30
N ARG A 131 -13.42 -18.96 8.60
CA ARG A 131 -13.69 -18.05 7.47
C ARG A 131 -13.80 -16.60 7.92
N THR A 132 -14.57 -16.34 8.97
CA THR A 132 -14.78 -14.99 9.50
C THR A 132 -13.49 -14.41 10.04
N ALA A 133 -12.69 -15.19 10.78
CA ALA A 133 -11.38 -14.77 11.27
C ALA A 133 -10.42 -14.43 10.12
N PHE A 134 -10.45 -15.20 9.03
CA PHE A 134 -9.62 -14.93 7.86
C PHE A 134 -10.03 -13.64 7.13
N VAL A 135 -11.32 -13.47 6.87
CA VAL A 135 -11.83 -12.27 6.20
C VAL A 135 -11.56 -11.03 7.05
N HIS A 136 -11.73 -11.12 8.37
CA HIS A 136 -11.37 -10.02 9.26
C HIS A 136 -9.87 -9.66 9.16
N GLY A 137 -8.99 -10.66 9.06
CA GLY A 137 -7.56 -10.43 8.84
C GLY A 137 -7.26 -9.79 7.48
N MET A 138 -8.02 -10.15 6.44
CA MET A 138 -7.94 -9.47 5.14
C MET A 138 -8.40 -8.01 5.25
N ASP A 139 -9.52 -7.72 5.91
CA ASP A 139 -10.01 -6.34 6.06
C ASP A 139 -8.98 -5.44 6.75
N LEU A 140 -8.34 -5.95 7.81
CA LEU A 140 -7.24 -5.24 8.48
C LEU A 140 -6.03 -5.03 7.56
N MET A 141 -5.68 -6.02 6.75
CA MET A 141 -4.62 -5.89 5.74
C MET A 141 -4.98 -4.81 4.71
N LEU A 142 -6.22 -4.75 4.25
CA LEU A 142 -6.65 -3.75 3.28
C LEU A 142 -6.69 -2.35 3.89
N TRP A 143 -7.14 -2.20 5.14
CA TRP A 143 -7.07 -0.94 5.87
C TRP A 143 -5.63 -0.45 6.09
N THR A 144 -4.72 -1.35 6.44
CA THR A 144 -3.29 -1.01 6.59
C THR A 144 -2.68 -0.58 5.25
N CYS A 145 -2.97 -1.30 4.16
CA CYS A 145 -2.59 -0.88 2.81
C CYS A 145 -3.18 0.49 2.43
N GLY A 146 -4.46 0.72 2.72
CA GLY A 146 -5.13 2.00 2.48
C GLY A 146 -4.51 3.15 3.28
N GLY A 147 -4.18 2.92 4.55
CA GLY A 147 -3.48 3.88 5.41
C GLY A 147 -2.08 4.21 4.90
N ILE A 148 -1.31 3.20 4.46
CA ILE A 148 0.00 3.41 3.85
C ILE A 148 -0.12 4.21 2.56
N ALA A 149 -1.07 3.86 1.68
CA ALA A 149 -1.32 4.58 0.43
C ALA A 149 -1.70 6.05 0.67
N LEU A 150 -2.55 6.30 1.67
CA LEU A 150 -2.94 7.65 2.08
C LEU A 150 -1.74 8.44 2.63
N GLY A 151 -0.91 7.80 3.47
CA GLY A 151 0.33 8.40 3.96
C GLY A 151 1.28 8.79 2.83
N CYS A 152 1.46 7.90 1.84
CA CYS A 152 2.24 8.20 0.64
C CYS A 152 1.62 9.34 -0.19
N ALA A 153 0.29 9.41 -0.31
CA ALA A 153 -0.40 10.49 -1.00
C ALA A 153 -0.15 11.84 -0.33
N ILE A 154 -0.26 11.90 1.00
CA ILE A 154 0.01 13.11 1.80
C ILE A 154 1.47 13.53 1.64
N LEU A 155 2.42 12.61 1.77
CA LEU A 155 3.84 12.89 1.58
C LEU A 155 4.13 13.39 0.17
N ALA A 156 3.51 12.80 -0.85
CA ALA A 156 3.64 13.27 -2.23
C ALA A 156 3.15 14.72 -2.35
N VAL A 157 1.98 15.05 -1.82
CA VAL A 157 1.44 16.42 -1.84
C VAL A 157 2.35 17.40 -1.10
N LEU A 158 2.87 17.04 0.09
CA LEU A 158 3.75 17.91 0.88
C LEU A 158 5.12 18.14 0.21
N VAL A 159 5.71 17.10 -0.37
CA VAL A 159 7.01 17.19 -1.05
C VAL A 159 6.88 17.93 -2.38
N LEU A 160 5.81 17.69 -3.16
CA LEU A 160 5.54 18.44 -4.40
C LEU A 160 5.17 19.89 -4.12
N GLY A 161 4.36 20.17 -3.10
CA GLY A 161 4.03 21.54 -2.69
C GLY A 161 5.28 22.35 -2.32
N ARG A 162 6.26 21.72 -1.67
CA ARG A 162 7.56 22.35 -1.37
C ARG A 162 8.43 22.58 -2.61
N ARG A 163 8.34 21.74 -3.64
CA ARG A 163 9.10 21.90 -4.89
C ARG A 163 8.51 23.00 -5.77
N VAL A 164 7.19 23.04 -5.91
CA VAL A 164 6.49 24.11 -6.65
C VAL A 164 6.72 25.47 -6.00
N ALA A 165 6.66 25.56 -4.67
CA ALA A 165 6.97 26.79 -3.94
C ALA A 165 8.44 27.23 -4.12
N ALA A 166 9.38 26.29 -4.20
CA ALA A 166 10.79 26.60 -4.44
C ALA A 166 11.06 27.05 -5.89
N GLU A 167 10.38 26.45 -6.87
CA GLU A 167 10.44 26.87 -8.29
C GLU A 167 9.76 28.22 -8.51
N GLU A 168 8.64 28.50 -7.82
CA GLU A 168 7.98 29.81 -7.84
C GLU A 168 8.85 30.90 -7.21
N ALA A 169 9.50 30.62 -6.08
CA ALA A 169 10.45 31.55 -5.45
C ALA A 169 11.64 31.86 -6.38
N THR A 170 12.21 30.83 -7.01
CA THR A 170 13.35 30.99 -7.94
C THR A 170 12.94 31.75 -9.22
N ARG A 171 11.73 31.52 -9.73
CA ARG A 171 11.18 32.21 -10.90
C ARG A 171 10.82 33.67 -10.60
N ASN A 172 10.37 33.96 -9.38
CA ASN A 172 10.07 35.33 -8.95
C ASN A 172 11.36 36.15 -8.75
N ASP A 173 12.38 35.57 -8.11
CA ASP A 173 13.71 36.19 -7.97
C ASP A 173 14.37 36.48 -9.33
N ALA A 174 14.23 35.56 -10.30
CA ALA A 174 14.76 35.74 -11.67
C ALA A 174 13.99 36.80 -12.48
N ALA A 175 12.69 36.98 -12.22
CA ALA A 175 11.87 38.01 -12.86
C ALA A 175 12.16 39.41 -12.28
N GLU A 176 12.43 39.51 -10.98
CA GLU A 176 12.82 40.76 -10.32
C GLU A 176 14.22 41.22 -10.75
N THR A 177 15.21 40.32 -10.82
CA THR A 177 16.56 40.65 -11.32
C THR A 177 16.61 40.97 -12.82
N GLY A 178 15.75 40.34 -13.64
CA GLY A 178 15.62 40.67 -15.07
C GLY A 178 14.93 42.03 -15.33
N GLY A 179 14.00 42.43 -14.46
CA GLY A 179 13.33 43.74 -14.53
C GLY A 179 14.22 44.91 -14.11
N GLU A 180 15.12 44.68 -13.14
CA GLU A 180 16.09 45.70 -12.69
C GLU A 180 17.19 45.97 -13.74
N ALA A 181 17.66 44.93 -14.44
CA ALA A 181 18.65 45.06 -15.52
C ALA A 181 18.10 45.80 -16.76
N SER A 182 16.81 45.72 -17.03
CA SER A 182 16.15 46.46 -18.12
C SER A 182 15.87 47.93 -17.79
N SER A 183 16.00 48.33 -16.51
CA SER A 183 15.68 49.67 -16.01
C SER A 183 16.91 50.56 -15.82
N ILE A 184 18.12 50.04 -16.06
CA ILE A 184 19.34 50.87 -16.08
C ILE A 184 19.34 51.67 -17.38
N PRO A 185 19.19 53.01 -17.34
CA PRO A 185 19.24 53.82 -18.54
C PRO A 185 20.65 53.72 -19.13
N VAL A 186 20.74 53.35 -20.41
CA VAL A 186 21.94 53.51 -21.22
C VAL A 186 22.16 55.02 -21.37
N VAL A 187 23.01 55.59 -20.49
CA VAL A 187 23.50 56.97 -20.56
C VAL A 187 24.74 57.02 -21.44
#